data_AF-A0A536EJ89-F1
#
_entry.id   AF-A0A536EJ89-F1
#
_cell.length_a   1.000
_cell.length_b   1.000
_cell.length_c   1.000
_cell.angle_alpha   90.00
_cell.angle_beta   90.00
_cell.angle_gamma   90.00
#
_symmetry.space_group_name_H-M   'P 1'
#
loop_
_entity.id
_entity.type
_entity.pdbx_description
1 polymer ?
#
loop_
_entity_poly.entity_id
_entity_poly.type
_entity_poly.pdbx_seq_one_letter_code
_entity_poly.pdbx_strand_id
1 'polypeptide(L)'
;LVIVEFKDPSHKSEQYVNEVVAAVHPGLLTVVATGQVPLNLAFNSTLDSDLQRAEYVALPVTFLMLILIFAAVVAALLPLGVGLLAIVGGLAGTMFLAHFTDVSQYATNIVTLIGLAVAIDYSLFVVNRFRDELSSGATREEAIAIAMSTAGRAITFSGIAVAIGLSAMLFFQGTFMASMGAAGAIVVAIAVLYGLTFLPAALAILGHRVDWWPRWARRIMPALGTRRPAGTGAWHGMAMWVMRRPWLALIPALVVLIALGTPFLQLRMASSDVDALPPTNHARQGYDTLVSDFPGWNETSIEAVAYYPDSSPFTAEHVGAAYDLSRRLAALPNVIRVQSIFDIDPSLSRPDYQSLYSGPRDSLPSPMQDALATGAGPHIVLLNVLTNQPYTSDEARAIVRAVRAEHLAGGQVLATGGTAEDLDIVNFIVQRTPTAVGTVILVTYVILFLLTGSVVLPLKAVLTNLFSISASFGALVFIFQQGHFSRLLGFTAQSIDPSIPVILFSLVFGMSMDYEVLLISRIQEEYQRTGDNQAGVAMGLEKSGRLITGAAAIMCAVFIAFGLAQVVIIKSIGIGLAVAIAIDATIVRILIVPAVMRILGRANWWAPRRLAFLHRRLGLSEVAVPPRLPAREGV
;
A
#
# COMPACT_ATOMS: atom_id res chain seq x y z
N LEU A 1 37.15 9.47 -11.72
CA LEU A 1 36.07 8.48 -11.85
C LEU A 1 36.68 7.16 -12.31
N VAL A 2 36.38 6.05 -11.64
CA VAL A 2 36.79 4.71 -12.06
C VAL A 2 35.49 3.92 -12.28
N ILE A 3 35.30 3.39 -13.48
CA ILE A 3 34.15 2.55 -13.82
C ILE A 3 34.60 1.10 -13.70
N VAL A 4 33.86 0.32 -12.92
CA VAL A 4 34.11 -1.12 -12.73
C VAL A 4 32.94 -1.87 -13.32
N GLU A 5 33.18 -2.59 -14.42
CA GLU A 5 32.19 -3.47 -15.02
C GLU A 5 32.30 -4.87 -14.41
N PHE A 6 31.18 -5.36 -13.90
CA PHE A 6 31.08 -6.71 -13.37
C PHE A 6 30.80 -7.70 -14.50
N LYS A 7 31.44 -8.88 -14.42
CA LYS A 7 31.19 -9.96 -15.37
C LYS A 7 29.84 -10.65 -15.15
N ASP A 8 29.36 -10.62 -13.90
CA ASP A 8 28.08 -11.21 -13.53
C ASP A 8 26.94 -10.16 -13.59
N PRO A 9 25.68 -10.62 -13.69
CA PRO A 9 24.53 -9.75 -13.51
C PRO A 9 24.46 -9.15 -12.10
N SER A 10 23.77 -8.02 -11.98
CA SER A 10 23.65 -7.23 -10.74
C SER A 10 23.33 -8.06 -9.49
N HIS A 11 22.33 -8.94 -9.55
CA HIS A 11 21.92 -9.78 -8.41
C HIS A 11 23.01 -10.70 -7.86
N LYS A 12 23.96 -11.15 -8.69
CA LYS A 12 25.14 -11.91 -8.23
C LYS A 12 26.23 -10.98 -7.74
N SER A 13 26.44 -9.86 -8.44
CA SER A 13 27.46 -8.86 -8.09
C SER A 13 27.21 -8.23 -6.73
N GLU A 14 25.95 -8.08 -6.30
CA GLU A 14 25.59 -7.62 -4.95
C GLU A 14 26.24 -8.45 -3.84
N GLN A 15 26.53 -9.74 -4.08
CA GLN A 15 27.11 -10.63 -3.07
C GLN A 15 28.59 -10.33 -2.78
N TYR A 16 29.32 -9.75 -3.74
CA TYR A 16 30.76 -9.52 -3.64
C TYR A 16 31.19 -8.07 -3.89
N VAL A 17 30.26 -7.14 -4.18
CA VAL A 17 30.57 -5.72 -4.40
C VAL A 17 31.30 -5.10 -3.20
N ASN A 18 30.93 -5.47 -1.98
CA ASN A 18 31.59 -4.98 -0.76
C ASN A 18 33.04 -5.48 -0.66
N GLU A 19 33.32 -6.71 -1.13
CA GLU A 19 34.69 -7.25 -1.17
C GLU A 19 35.53 -6.49 -2.21
N VAL A 20 34.94 -6.14 -3.36
CA VAL A 20 35.61 -5.31 -4.36
C VAL A 20 35.91 -3.93 -3.81
N VAL A 21 34.95 -3.27 -3.16
CA VAL A 21 35.16 -1.96 -2.53
C VAL A 21 36.22 -2.04 -1.42
N ALA A 22 36.23 -3.11 -0.62
CA ALA A 22 37.22 -3.31 0.43
C ALA A 22 38.64 -3.61 -0.11
N ALA A 23 38.74 -4.23 -1.30
CA ALA A 23 40.01 -4.50 -1.96
C ALA A 23 40.64 -3.23 -2.57
N VAL A 24 39.87 -2.17 -2.76
CA VAL A 24 40.39 -0.87 -3.18
C VAL A 24 41.19 -0.27 -2.03
N HIS A 25 42.48 -0.05 -2.24
CA HIS A 25 43.36 0.62 -1.27
C HIS A 25 43.46 2.10 -1.66
N PRO A 26 42.69 3.00 -1.03
CA PRO A 26 42.50 4.35 -1.57
C PRO A 26 43.66 5.30 -1.23
N GLY A 27 44.62 4.86 -0.40
CA GLY A 27 45.73 5.70 0.05
C GLY A 27 45.22 6.93 0.81
N LEU A 28 45.44 8.11 0.25
CA LEU A 28 44.98 9.40 0.80
C LEU A 28 43.56 9.79 0.33
N LEU A 29 42.94 9.02 -0.57
CA LEU A 29 41.64 9.34 -1.15
C LEU A 29 40.51 8.81 -0.27
N THR A 30 39.36 9.50 -0.30
CA THR A 30 38.09 8.93 0.18
C THR A 30 37.37 8.33 -1.01
N VAL A 31 37.04 7.04 -0.95
CA VAL A 31 36.33 6.33 -2.02
C VAL A 31 34.87 6.18 -1.62
N VAL A 32 33.97 6.57 -2.52
CA VAL A 32 32.53 6.36 -2.39
C VAL A 32 32.07 5.52 -3.57
N ALA A 33 31.51 4.34 -3.29
CA ALA A 33 30.98 3.44 -4.30
C ALA A 33 29.53 3.83 -4.63
N THR A 34 29.22 3.95 -5.91
CA THR A 34 27.87 4.23 -6.41
C THR A 34 27.63 3.52 -7.75
N GLY A 35 26.44 3.67 -8.31
CA GLY A 35 25.96 2.94 -9.48
C GLY A 35 24.96 1.85 -9.09
N GLN A 36 24.46 1.13 -10.10
CA GLN A 36 23.30 0.25 -9.95
C GLN A 36 23.48 -0.83 -8.85
N VAL A 37 24.64 -1.48 -8.79
CA VAL A 37 24.89 -2.57 -7.82
C VAL A 37 24.98 -2.05 -6.38
N PRO A 38 25.83 -1.05 -6.04
CA PRO A 38 25.84 -0.47 -4.69
C PRO A 38 24.50 0.16 -4.28
N LEU A 39 23.77 0.78 -5.21
CA LEU A 39 22.45 1.37 -4.93
C LEU A 39 21.42 0.29 -4.61
N ASN A 40 21.33 -0.78 -5.41
CA ASN A 40 20.43 -1.90 -5.12
C ASN A 40 20.74 -2.56 -3.77
N LEU A 41 22.02 -2.79 -3.49
CA LEU A 41 22.45 -3.32 -2.19
C LEU A 41 22.07 -2.37 -1.05
N ALA A 42 22.24 -1.06 -1.24
CA ALA A 42 21.84 -0.05 -0.27
C ALA A 42 20.32 -0.07 -0.04
N PHE A 43 19.50 -0.20 -1.09
CA PHE A 43 18.06 -0.39 -0.96
C PHE A 43 17.73 -1.65 -0.17
N ASN A 44 18.22 -2.82 -0.58
CA ASN A 44 17.93 -4.10 0.05
C ASN A 44 18.33 -4.12 1.54
N SER A 45 19.55 -3.68 1.85
CA SER A 45 20.04 -3.60 3.24
C SER A 45 19.29 -2.58 4.09
N THR A 46 18.89 -1.44 3.52
CA THR A 46 18.09 -0.45 4.24
C THR A 46 16.68 -0.98 4.52
N LEU A 47 16.05 -1.64 3.55
CA LEU A 47 14.74 -2.29 3.71
C LEU A 47 14.76 -3.35 4.83
N ASP A 48 15.78 -4.19 4.86
CA ASP A 48 15.94 -5.21 5.92
C ASP A 48 16.13 -4.56 7.30
N SER A 49 16.90 -3.47 7.37
CA SER A 49 17.10 -2.72 8.62
C SER A 49 15.82 -2.01 9.09
N ASP A 50 15.01 -1.52 8.15
CA ASP A 50 13.74 -0.85 8.42
C ASP A 50 12.70 -1.83 8.95
N LEU A 51 12.64 -3.05 8.39
CA LEU A 51 11.82 -4.14 8.92
C LEU A 51 12.13 -4.44 10.37
N GLN A 52 13.41 -4.68 10.68
CA GLN A 52 13.85 -5.01 12.03
C GLN A 52 13.52 -3.89 13.00
N ARG A 53 13.80 -2.63 12.63
CA ARG A 53 13.47 -1.46 13.46
C ARG A 53 11.98 -1.32 13.68
N ALA A 54 11.17 -1.50 12.63
CA ALA A 54 9.72 -1.44 12.75
C ALA A 54 9.20 -2.50 13.72
N GLU A 55 9.72 -3.73 13.69
CA GLU A 55 9.35 -4.78 14.66
C GLU A 55 9.80 -4.43 16.10
N TYR A 56 11.03 -3.97 16.29
CA TYR A 56 11.56 -3.57 17.60
C TYR A 56 10.80 -2.41 18.23
N VAL A 57 10.23 -1.51 17.42
CA VAL A 57 9.43 -0.37 17.90
C VAL A 57 7.95 -0.76 18.04
N ALA A 58 7.38 -1.45 17.05
CA ALA A 58 5.96 -1.77 17.02
C ALA A 58 5.57 -2.75 18.13
N LEU A 59 6.38 -3.79 18.40
CA LEU A 59 6.02 -4.82 19.40
C LEU A 59 5.90 -4.25 20.83
N PRO A 60 6.87 -3.49 21.38
CA PRO A 60 6.74 -2.91 22.71
C PRO A 60 5.60 -1.89 22.80
N VAL A 61 5.47 -1.02 21.80
CA VAL A 61 4.40 0.01 21.79
C VAL A 61 3.03 -0.65 21.76
N THR A 62 2.87 -1.67 20.91
CA THR A 62 1.62 -2.42 20.82
C THR A 62 1.32 -3.19 22.10
N PHE A 63 2.32 -3.80 22.70
CA PHE A 63 2.17 -4.48 23.99
C PHE A 63 1.72 -3.52 25.10
N LEU A 64 2.31 -2.33 25.17
CA LEU A 64 1.91 -1.28 26.11
C LEU A 64 0.48 -0.80 25.86
N MET A 65 0.08 -0.59 24.60
CA MET A 65 -1.29 -0.24 24.23
C MET A 65 -2.29 -1.34 24.58
N LEU A 66 -1.95 -2.61 24.35
CA LEU A 66 -2.79 -3.74 24.71
C LEU A 66 -2.96 -3.85 26.24
N ILE A 67 -1.90 -3.63 27.01
CA ILE A 67 -1.99 -3.54 28.48
C ILE A 67 -2.92 -2.41 28.90
N LEU A 68 -2.82 -1.24 28.25
CA LEU A 68 -3.68 -0.09 28.55
C LEU A 68 -5.16 -0.39 28.26
N ILE A 69 -5.45 -1.06 27.15
CA ILE A 69 -6.83 -1.38 26.75
C ILE A 69 -7.44 -2.46 27.63
N PHE A 70 -6.68 -3.53 27.90
CA PHE A 70 -7.21 -4.69 28.62
C PHE A 70 -7.08 -4.60 30.13
N ALA A 71 -6.17 -3.77 30.65
CA ALA A 71 -5.79 -3.76 32.05
C ALA A 71 -5.50 -5.19 32.59
N ALA A 72 -4.92 -6.04 31.74
CA ALA A 72 -4.57 -7.43 32.03
C ALA A 72 -3.38 -7.88 31.15
N VAL A 73 -2.29 -8.38 31.77
CA VAL A 73 -1.07 -8.76 31.04
C VAL A 73 -1.31 -10.00 30.18
N VAL A 74 -1.98 -11.01 30.74
CA VAL A 74 -2.30 -12.26 30.01
C VAL A 74 -3.23 -11.97 28.83
N ALA A 75 -4.22 -11.11 29.02
CA ALA A 75 -5.12 -10.69 27.94
C ALA A 75 -4.38 -9.90 26.84
N ALA A 76 -3.34 -9.15 27.17
CA ALA A 76 -2.52 -8.42 26.20
C ALA A 76 -1.57 -9.35 25.41
N LEU A 77 -1.04 -10.40 26.05
CA LEU A 77 -0.17 -11.37 25.39
C LEU A 77 -0.90 -12.23 24.35
N LEU A 78 -2.19 -12.46 24.52
CA LEU A 78 -2.97 -13.29 23.59
C LEU A 78 -3.03 -12.70 22.18
N PRO A 79 -3.52 -11.46 21.95
CA PRO A 79 -3.48 -10.82 20.63
C PRO A 79 -2.08 -10.72 20.05
N LEU A 80 -1.09 -10.37 20.87
CA LEU A 80 0.29 -10.25 20.42
C LEU A 80 0.84 -11.60 19.94
N GLY A 81 0.55 -12.69 20.67
CA GLY A 81 0.92 -14.04 20.29
C GLY A 81 0.27 -14.51 19.00
N VAL A 82 -1.03 -14.21 18.81
CA VAL A 82 -1.72 -14.49 17.53
C VAL A 82 -1.10 -13.69 16.39
N GLY A 83 -0.73 -12.42 16.62
CA GLY A 83 -0.02 -11.60 15.63
C GLY A 83 1.33 -12.19 15.22
N LEU A 84 2.15 -12.59 16.19
CA LEU A 84 3.44 -13.22 15.90
C LEU A 84 3.28 -14.55 15.14
N LEU A 85 2.32 -15.38 15.53
CA LEU A 85 2.01 -16.63 14.82
C LEU A 85 1.50 -16.35 13.40
N ALA A 86 0.69 -15.31 13.21
CA ALA A 86 0.22 -14.90 11.90
C ALA A 86 1.36 -14.43 11.00
N ILE A 87 2.34 -13.68 11.52
CA ILE A 87 3.55 -13.29 10.77
C ILE A 87 4.34 -14.53 10.35
N VAL A 88 4.64 -15.43 11.31
CA VAL A 88 5.41 -16.66 11.02
C VAL A 88 4.69 -17.53 10.00
N GLY A 89 3.38 -17.75 10.16
CA GLY A 89 2.58 -18.50 9.22
C GLY A 89 2.47 -17.80 7.85
N GLY A 90 2.31 -16.48 7.83
CA GLY A 90 2.28 -15.66 6.62
C GLY A 90 3.57 -15.74 5.82
N LEU A 91 4.72 -15.66 6.49
CA LEU A 91 6.03 -15.84 5.87
C LEU A 91 6.20 -17.26 5.34
N ALA A 92 5.80 -18.29 6.11
CA ALA A 92 5.83 -19.68 5.64
C ALA A 92 4.92 -19.91 4.43
N GLY A 93 3.72 -19.33 4.42
CA GLY A 93 2.79 -19.40 3.28
C GLY A 93 3.31 -18.64 2.06
N THR A 94 4.00 -17.52 2.27
CA THR A 94 4.64 -16.74 1.21
C THR A 94 5.85 -17.49 0.63
N MET A 95 6.65 -18.14 1.46
CA MET A 95 7.73 -19.03 1.02
C MET A 95 7.19 -20.24 0.25
N PHE A 96 6.05 -20.80 0.65
CA PHE A 96 5.38 -21.84 -0.11
C PHE A 96 4.92 -21.33 -1.48
N LEU A 97 4.34 -20.12 -1.56
CA LEU A 97 3.98 -19.48 -2.81
C LEU A 97 5.20 -19.25 -3.72
N ALA A 98 6.36 -18.94 -3.14
CA ALA A 98 7.62 -18.74 -3.88
C ALA A 98 8.11 -20.00 -4.63
N HIS A 99 7.57 -21.19 -4.34
CA HIS A 99 7.87 -22.40 -5.12
C HIS A 99 7.12 -22.44 -6.48
N PHE A 100 6.07 -21.63 -6.63
CA PHE A 100 5.20 -21.64 -7.82
C PHE A 100 5.32 -20.34 -8.64
N THR A 101 5.66 -19.24 -7.99
CA THR A 101 5.72 -17.91 -8.62
C THR A 101 6.84 -17.08 -8.00
N ASP A 102 7.39 -16.12 -8.74
CA ASP A 102 8.33 -15.16 -8.18
C ASP A 102 7.64 -14.26 -7.15
N VAL A 103 8.24 -14.17 -5.96
CA VAL A 103 7.75 -13.33 -4.86
C VAL A 103 8.74 -12.23 -4.58
N SER A 104 8.26 -10.99 -4.58
CA SER A 104 9.10 -9.82 -4.28
C SER A 104 9.52 -9.78 -2.81
N GLN A 105 10.73 -9.29 -2.54
CA GLN A 105 11.17 -8.99 -1.17
C GLN A 105 10.23 -8.01 -0.45
N TYR A 106 9.55 -7.11 -1.15
CA TYR A 106 8.57 -6.21 -0.55
C TYR A 106 7.35 -6.92 0.06
N ALA A 107 7.08 -8.18 -0.33
CA ALA A 107 5.98 -8.97 0.21
C ALA A 107 6.16 -9.28 1.70
N THR A 108 7.39 -9.46 2.18
CA THR A 108 7.65 -9.74 3.61
C THR A 108 7.27 -8.54 4.48
N ASN A 109 7.53 -7.31 4.02
CA ASN A 109 7.11 -6.08 4.68
C ASN A 109 5.60 -6.03 4.87
N ILE A 110 4.86 -6.36 3.81
CA ILE A 110 3.40 -6.40 3.84
C ILE A 110 2.89 -7.49 4.79
N VAL A 111 3.52 -8.67 4.80
CA VAL A 111 3.16 -9.75 5.72
C VAL A 111 3.34 -9.33 7.18
N THR A 112 4.47 -8.71 7.54
CA THR A 112 4.71 -8.24 8.91
C THR A 112 3.75 -7.10 9.29
N LEU A 113 3.63 -6.10 8.41
CA LEU A 113 2.83 -4.90 8.61
C LEU A 113 1.34 -5.23 8.83
N ILE A 114 0.75 -6.00 7.92
CA ILE A 114 -0.67 -6.37 7.96
C ILE A 114 -0.91 -7.48 8.96
N GLY A 115 -0.05 -8.49 8.98
CA GLY A 115 -0.21 -9.66 9.83
C GLY A 115 -0.31 -9.28 11.30
N LEU A 116 0.53 -8.36 11.76
CA LEU A 116 0.44 -7.85 13.13
C LEU A 116 -0.85 -7.06 13.37
N ALA A 117 -1.14 -6.08 12.51
CA ALA A 117 -2.27 -5.16 12.69
C ALA A 117 -3.61 -5.90 12.72
N VAL A 118 -3.85 -6.73 11.70
CA VAL A 118 -5.10 -7.46 11.50
C VAL A 118 -5.31 -8.54 12.58
N ALA A 119 -4.26 -9.32 12.89
CA ALA A 119 -4.36 -10.37 13.90
C ALA A 119 -4.63 -9.82 15.30
N ILE A 120 -3.99 -8.70 15.66
CA ILE A 120 -4.21 -8.06 16.96
C ILE A 120 -5.61 -7.52 17.06
N ASP A 121 -6.09 -6.85 16.02
CA ASP A 121 -7.44 -6.32 16.01
C ASP A 121 -8.49 -7.42 16.18
N TYR A 122 -8.40 -8.47 15.36
CA TYR A 122 -9.33 -9.60 15.43
C TYR A 122 -9.30 -10.28 16.80
N SER A 123 -8.11 -10.50 17.34
CA SER A 123 -7.97 -11.08 18.67
C SER A 123 -8.54 -10.19 19.75
N LEU A 124 -8.44 -8.86 19.59
CA LEU A 124 -8.94 -7.90 20.55
C LEU A 124 -10.47 -7.99 20.70
N PHE A 125 -11.21 -8.17 19.61
CA PHE A 125 -12.65 -8.39 19.64
C PHE A 125 -13.05 -9.67 20.38
N VAL A 126 -12.40 -10.80 20.07
CA VAL A 126 -12.71 -12.10 20.72
C VAL A 126 -12.38 -12.05 22.21
N VAL A 127 -11.19 -11.58 22.57
CA VAL A 127 -10.74 -11.52 23.97
C VAL A 127 -11.64 -10.59 24.78
N ASN A 128 -11.99 -9.42 24.24
CA ASN A 128 -12.88 -8.51 24.95
C ASN A 128 -14.28 -9.13 25.13
N ARG A 129 -14.82 -9.78 24.09
CA ARG A 129 -16.14 -10.42 24.19
C ARG A 129 -16.16 -11.56 25.20
N PHE A 130 -15.15 -12.42 25.18
CA PHE A 130 -15.01 -13.51 26.15
C PHE A 130 -14.96 -12.98 27.59
N ARG A 131 -14.20 -11.91 27.84
CA ARG A 131 -14.11 -11.27 29.16
C ARG A 131 -15.41 -10.60 29.60
N ASP A 132 -16.16 -10.02 28.67
CA ASP A 132 -17.48 -9.44 28.96
C ASP A 132 -18.46 -10.53 29.42
N GLU A 133 -18.49 -11.69 28.75
CA GLU A 133 -19.36 -12.81 29.13
C GLU A 133 -18.95 -13.45 30.46
N LEU A 134 -17.65 -13.69 30.70
CA LEU A 134 -17.17 -14.19 31.98
C LEU A 134 -17.55 -13.26 33.15
N SER A 135 -17.45 -11.95 32.95
CA SER A 135 -17.83 -10.98 33.97
C SER A 135 -19.34 -10.88 34.20
N SER A 136 -20.14 -11.33 33.22
CA SER A 136 -21.59 -11.42 33.31
C SER A 136 -22.06 -12.72 33.98
N GLY A 137 -21.12 -13.58 34.41
CA GLY A 137 -21.38 -14.83 35.11
C GLY A 137 -21.48 -16.07 34.22
N ALA A 138 -21.16 -15.97 32.92
CA ALA A 138 -21.16 -17.12 32.03
C ALA A 138 -20.05 -18.12 32.39
N THR A 139 -20.31 -19.42 32.16
CA THR A 139 -19.27 -20.45 32.24
C THR A 139 -18.23 -20.26 31.14
N ARG A 140 -17.05 -20.90 31.27
CA ARG A 140 -15.98 -20.78 30.26
C ARG A 140 -16.43 -21.23 28.86
N GLU A 141 -17.16 -22.33 28.82
CA GLU A 141 -17.67 -22.93 27.58
C GLU A 141 -18.73 -22.03 26.92
N GLU A 142 -19.68 -21.53 27.71
CA GLU A 142 -20.68 -20.57 27.23
C GLU A 142 -20.04 -19.27 26.75
N ALA A 143 -19.08 -18.72 27.50
CA ALA A 143 -18.38 -17.51 27.12
C ALA A 143 -17.63 -17.66 25.79
N ILE A 144 -16.99 -18.80 25.54
CA ILE A 144 -16.33 -19.08 24.25
C ILE A 144 -17.37 -19.26 23.15
N ALA A 145 -18.44 -20.02 23.39
CA ALA A 145 -19.50 -20.23 22.39
C ALA A 145 -20.15 -18.90 21.97
N ILE A 146 -20.42 -18.01 22.92
CA ILE A 146 -20.98 -16.68 22.65
C ILE A 146 -19.95 -15.80 21.93
N ALA A 147 -18.68 -15.81 22.36
CA ALA A 147 -17.62 -15.05 21.70
C ALA A 147 -17.42 -15.48 20.24
N MET A 148 -17.44 -16.79 19.97
CA MET A 148 -17.23 -17.32 18.62
C MET A 148 -18.44 -17.14 17.70
N SER A 149 -19.66 -17.30 18.22
CA SER A 149 -20.88 -17.08 17.44
C SER A 149 -21.09 -15.62 17.03
N THR A 150 -20.50 -14.67 17.77
CA THR A 150 -20.59 -13.23 17.50
C THR A 150 -19.28 -12.69 16.90
N ALA A 151 -18.25 -12.49 17.72
CA ALA A 151 -16.97 -11.93 17.31
C ALA A 151 -16.23 -12.81 16.29
N GLY A 152 -16.27 -14.14 16.46
CA GLY A 152 -15.66 -15.08 15.50
C GLY A 152 -16.24 -14.93 14.09
N ARG A 153 -17.58 -14.92 13.97
CA ARG A 153 -18.27 -14.67 12.69
C ARG A 153 -17.87 -13.31 12.09
N ALA A 154 -17.83 -12.28 12.93
CA ALA A 154 -17.45 -10.93 12.52
C ALA A 154 -16.03 -10.86 11.94
N ILE A 155 -15.09 -11.57 12.56
CA ILE A 155 -13.70 -11.69 12.11
C ILE A 155 -13.59 -12.41 10.77
N THR A 156 -14.38 -13.45 10.53
CA THR A 156 -14.39 -14.15 9.22
C THR A 156 -14.82 -13.21 8.10
N PHE A 157 -15.91 -12.45 8.29
CA PHE A 157 -16.39 -11.50 7.28
C PHE A 157 -15.40 -10.35 7.06
N SER A 158 -14.84 -9.83 8.14
CA SER A 158 -13.78 -8.82 8.10
C SER A 158 -12.56 -9.32 7.32
N GLY A 159 -12.05 -10.51 7.65
CA GLY A 159 -10.91 -11.11 6.97
C GLY A 159 -11.15 -11.34 5.47
N ILE A 160 -12.35 -11.76 5.08
CA ILE A 160 -12.73 -11.87 3.66
C ILE A 160 -12.70 -10.49 2.98
N ALA A 161 -13.26 -9.46 3.61
CA ALA A 161 -13.26 -8.11 3.06
C ALA A 161 -11.84 -7.55 2.88
N VAL A 162 -10.97 -7.74 3.89
CA VAL A 162 -9.55 -7.35 3.82
C VAL A 162 -8.82 -8.14 2.72
N ALA A 163 -9.02 -9.46 2.65
CA ALA A 163 -8.39 -10.28 1.61
C ALA A 163 -8.81 -9.87 0.20
N ILE A 164 -10.07 -9.47 -0.01
CA ILE A 164 -10.56 -8.95 -1.28
C ILE A 164 -9.91 -7.61 -1.62
N GLY A 165 -9.79 -6.71 -0.63
CA GLY A 165 -9.07 -5.45 -0.79
C GLY A 165 -7.62 -5.67 -1.24
N LEU A 166 -6.92 -6.61 -0.63
CA LEU A 166 -5.54 -6.97 -0.99
C LEU A 166 -5.43 -7.68 -2.34
N SER A 167 -6.43 -8.48 -2.69
CA SER A 167 -6.51 -9.15 -3.99
C SER A 167 -6.61 -8.18 -5.17
N ALA A 168 -6.97 -6.91 -4.93
CA ALA A 168 -6.94 -5.85 -5.94
C ALA A 168 -5.56 -5.70 -6.59
N MET A 169 -4.49 -5.94 -5.84
CA MET A 169 -3.13 -5.83 -6.37
C MET A 169 -2.81 -6.91 -7.42
N LEU A 170 -3.56 -8.02 -7.44
CA LEU A 170 -3.40 -9.09 -8.44
C LEU A 170 -3.72 -8.62 -9.86
N PHE A 171 -4.48 -7.52 -10.01
CA PHE A 171 -4.72 -6.91 -11.32
C PHE A 171 -3.45 -6.32 -11.93
N PHE A 172 -2.40 -6.06 -11.15
CA PHE A 172 -1.14 -5.47 -11.62
C PHE A 172 -0.08 -6.54 -11.85
N GLN A 173 -0.43 -7.60 -12.58
CA GLN A 173 0.49 -8.69 -12.94
C GLN A 173 1.73 -8.16 -13.69
N GLY A 174 2.89 -8.74 -13.41
CA GLY A 174 4.19 -8.27 -13.92
C GLY A 174 4.85 -7.19 -13.05
N THR A 175 4.20 -6.77 -11.95
CA THR A 175 4.79 -5.88 -10.94
C THR A 175 4.89 -6.59 -9.60
N PHE A 176 5.69 -6.04 -8.68
CA PHE A 176 5.81 -6.54 -7.31
C PHE A 176 4.48 -6.47 -6.53
N MET A 177 3.53 -5.62 -6.94
CA MET A 177 2.21 -5.48 -6.32
C MET A 177 1.42 -6.80 -6.30
N ALA A 178 1.45 -7.58 -7.39
CA ALA A 178 0.73 -8.85 -7.44
C ALA A 178 1.22 -9.81 -6.35
N SER A 179 2.54 -9.91 -6.15
CA SER A 179 3.13 -10.75 -5.10
C SER A 179 2.78 -10.26 -3.68
N MET A 180 2.76 -8.94 -3.46
CA MET A 180 2.35 -8.35 -2.19
C MET A 180 0.87 -8.58 -1.88
N GLY A 181 -0.01 -8.46 -2.87
CA GLY A 181 -1.43 -8.75 -2.71
C GLY A 181 -1.69 -10.21 -2.33
N ALA A 182 -0.99 -11.15 -2.99
CA ALA A 182 -1.07 -12.56 -2.68
C ALA A 182 -0.57 -12.87 -1.26
N ALA A 183 0.62 -12.37 -0.89
CA ALA A 183 1.19 -12.55 0.44
C ALA A 183 0.31 -11.91 1.52
N GLY A 184 -0.24 -10.72 1.24
CA GLY A 184 -1.22 -10.03 2.08
C GLY A 184 -2.50 -10.85 2.31
N ALA A 185 -3.08 -11.42 1.25
CA ALA A 185 -4.26 -12.28 1.38
C ALA A 185 -3.95 -13.57 2.18
N ILE A 186 -2.77 -14.17 1.98
CA ILE A 186 -2.31 -15.35 2.72
C ILE A 186 -2.19 -15.03 4.22
N VAL A 187 -1.50 -13.94 4.60
CA VAL A 187 -1.31 -13.60 6.02
C VAL A 187 -2.65 -13.29 6.69
N VAL A 188 -3.58 -12.64 6.00
CA VAL A 188 -4.93 -12.38 6.54
C VAL A 188 -5.70 -13.68 6.74
N ALA A 189 -5.66 -14.60 5.78
CA ALA A 189 -6.31 -15.90 5.92
C ALA A 189 -5.74 -16.69 7.12
N ILE A 190 -4.42 -16.64 7.31
CA ILE A 190 -3.73 -17.27 8.44
C ILE A 190 -4.09 -16.59 9.77
N ALA A 191 -4.15 -15.25 9.80
CA ALA A 191 -4.58 -14.50 10.97
C ALA A 191 -6.01 -14.85 11.40
N VAL A 192 -6.94 -14.97 10.44
CA VAL A 192 -8.30 -15.45 10.69
C VAL A 192 -8.27 -16.89 11.21
N LEU A 193 -7.49 -17.77 10.58
CA LEU A 193 -7.38 -19.16 11.01
C LEU A 193 -6.92 -19.26 12.47
N TYR A 194 -5.85 -18.55 12.86
CA TYR A 194 -5.38 -18.55 14.25
C TYR A 194 -6.37 -17.85 15.20
N GLY A 195 -7.01 -16.76 14.77
CA GLY A 195 -8.04 -16.08 15.55
C GLY A 195 -9.27 -16.96 15.83
N LEU A 196 -9.61 -17.88 14.91
CA LEU A 196 -10.75 -18.79 15.06
C LEU A 196 -10.40 -20.14 15.71
N THR A 197 -9.14 -20.51 15.81
CA THR A 197 -8.70 -21.82 16.32
C THR A 197 -7.81 -21.70 17.55
N PHE A 198 -6.62 -21.13 17.39
CA PHE A 198 -5.63 -21.00 18.46
C PHE A 198 -6.12 -20.11 19.60
N LEU A 199 -6.70 -18.95 19.27
CA LEU A 199 -7.17 -18.01 20.29
C LEU A 199 -8.27 -18.59 21.20
N PRO A 200 -9.39 -19.16 20.70
CA PRO A 200 -10.38 -19.77 21.56
C PRO A 200 -9.84 -20.98 22.34
N ALA A 201 -8.92 -21.76 21.78
CA ALA A 201 -8.24 -22.84 22.51
C ALA A 201 -7.41 -22.31 23.68
N ALA A 202 -6.65 -21.23 23.47
CA ALA A 202 -5.88 -20.58 24.53
C ALA A 202 -6.80 -19.99 25.62
N LEU A 203 -7.91 -19.37 25.24
CA LEU A 203 -8.93 -18.85 26.16
C LEU A 203 -9.59 -19.97 26.99
N ALA A 204 -9.85 -21.13 26.38
CA ALA A 204 -10.38 -22.30 27.09
C ALA A 204 -9.46 -22.78 28.22
N ILE A 205 -8.15 -22.83 27.94
CA ILE A 205 -7.13 -23.24 28.90
C ILE A 205 -6.99 -22.20 30.03
N LEU A 206 -6.93 -20.92 29.67
CA LEU A 206 -6.71 -19.85 30.65
C LEU A 206 -7.93 -19.57 31.53
N GLY A 207 -9.14 -19.58 30.97
CA GLY A 207 -10.38 -19.26 31.68
C GLY A 207 -10.31 -17.90 32.41
N HIS A 208 -10.60 -17.88 33.71
CA HIS A 208 -10.52 -16.65 34.53
C HIS A 208 -9.11 -16.10 34.72
N ARG A 209 -8.05 -16.86 34.40
CA ARG A 209 -6.67 -16.36 34.47
C ARG A 209 -6.36 -15.28 33.44
N VAL A 210 -7.25 -15.07 32.45
CA VAL A 210 -7.14 -13.97 31.48
C VAL A 210 -7.21 -12.60 32.17
N ASP A 211 -7.97 -12.47 33.26
CA ASP A 211 -8.05 -11.24 34.07
C ASP A 211 -6.95 -11.14 35.14
N TRP A 212 -5.90 -11.96 35.04
CA TRP A 212 -4.79 -11.90 35.98
C TRP A 212 -4.08 -10.54 35.87
N TRP A 213 -4.22 -9.74 36.92
CA TRP A 213 -3.61 -8.43 37.05
C TRP A 213 -2.83 -8.29 38.36
N PRO A 214 -1.56 -7.85 38.32
CA PRO A 214 -0.75 -7.63 39.52
C PRO A 214 -1.41 -6.64 40.49
N ARG A 215 -1.43 -6.99 41.79
CA ARG A 215 -2.10 -6.18 42.83
C ARG A 215 -1.55 -4.75 42.96
N TRP A 216 -0.28 -4.54 42.64
CA TRP A 216 0.36 -3.21 42.67
C TRP A 216 -0.11 -2.30 41.53
N ALA A 217 -0.30 -2.83 40.32
CA ALA A 217 -0.80 -2.08 39.17
C ALA A 217 -2.27 -1.64 39.36
N ARG A 218 -3.07 -2.45 40.08
CA ARG A 218 -4.44 -2.10 40.51
C ARG A 218 -4.50 -0.89 41.45
N ARG A 219 -3.39 -0.59 42.15
CA ARG A 219 -3.26 0.50 43.12
C ARG A 219 -2.79 1.81 42.49
N ILE A 220 -2.01 1.73 41.42
CA ILE A 220 -1.48 2.89 40.67
C ILE A 220 -2.52 3.43 39.67
N MET A 221 -3.37 2.56 39.09
CA MET A 221 -4.35 2.95 38.06
C MET A 221 -5.79 2.50 38.40
N PRO A 222 -6.42 3.03 39.46
CA PRO A 222 -7.79 2.64 39.86
C PRO A 222 -8.86 3.00 38.83
N ALA A 223 -8.62 4.02 37.98
CA ALA A 223 -9.58 4.50 36.98
C ALA A 223 -9.77 3.55 35.78
N LEU A 224 -8.77 2.72 35.45
CA LEU A 224 -8.78 1.82 34.28
C LEU A 224 -9.64 0.55 34.48
N GLY A 225 -9.93 0.18 35.73
CA GLY A 225 -10.71 -1.03 36.06
C GLY A 225 -12.22 -0.84 36.21
N THR A 226 -12.71 0.41 36.24
CA THR A 226 -14.14 0.68 36.48
C THR A 226 -14.93 0.64 35.16
N ARG A 227 -15.62 -0.48 34.89
CA ARG A 227 -16.63 -0.55 33.81
C ARG A 227 -17.82 0.34 34.20
N ARG A 228 -17.98 1.47 33.53
CA ARG A 228 -19.16 2.34 33.72
C ARG A 228 -20.41 1.67 33.11
N PRO A 229 -21.59 1.78 33.75
CA PRO A 229 -22.83 1.22 33.22
C PRO A 229 -23.22 1.86 31.87
N ALA A 230 -23.80 1.04 30.98
CA ALA A 230 -24.29 1.47 29.67
C ALA A 230 -25.38 2.55 29.82
N GLY A 231 -25.35 3.58 28.96
CA GLY A 231 -26.30 4.69 28.90
C GLY A 231 -25.78 6.02 29.46
N THR A 232 -24.55 6.09 29.98
CA THR A 232 -23.95 7.33 30.54
C THR A 232 -22.57 7.66 29.98
N GLY A 233 -22.09 6.91 28.99
CA GLY A 233 -20.76 7.11 28.41
C GLY A 233 -20.62 8.39 27.59
N ALA A 234 -19.41 8.96 27.56
CA ALA A 234 -19.08 10.11 26.70
C ALA A 234 -19.41 9.84 25.21
N TRP A 235 -19.25 8.58 24.76
CA TRP A 235 -19.61 8.11 23.43
C TRP A 235 -21.12 8.22 23.15
N HIS A 236 -21.95 7.88 24.12
CA HIS A 236 -23.41 8.03 24.03
C HIS A 236 -23.78 9.51 23.88
N GLY A 237 -23.20 10.37 24.71
CA GLY A 237 -23.41 11.82 24.67
C GLY A 237 -23.01 12.42 23.31
N MET A 238 -21.85 12.02 22.78
CA MET A 238 -21.38 12.46 21.46
C MET A 238 -22.31 11.98 20.34
N ALA A 239 -22.68 10.70 20.33
CA ALA A 239 -23.62 10.14 19.35
C ALA A 239 -24.96 10.89 19.36
N MET A 240 -25.50 11.14 20.55
CA MET A 240 -26.75 11.88 20.73
C MET A 240 -26.62 13.34 20.29
N TRP A 241 -25.49 14.00 20.53
CA TRP A 241 -25.25 15.35 20.04
C TRP A 241 -25.20 15.41 18.52
N VAL A 242 -24.42 14.51 17.88
CA VAL A 242 -24.34 14.39 16.41
C VAL A 242 -25.72 14.13 15.82
N MET A 243 -26.50 13.21 16.39
CA MET A 243 -27.84 12.88 15.90
C MET A 243 -28.89 13.98 16.15
N ARG A 244 -28.70 14.85 17.14
CA ARG A 244 -29.59 16.00 17.37
C ARG A 244 -29.36 17.11 16.34
N ARG A 245 -28.13 17.29 15.87
CA ARG A 245 -27.77 18.32 14.88
C ARG A 245 -26.89 17.75 13.76
N PRO A 246 -27.41 16.83 12.92
CA PRO A 246 -26.60 16.06 11.98
C PRO A 246 -25.89 16.94 10.95
N TRP A 247 -26.52 18.02 10.47
CA TRP A 247 -25.90 18.93 9.51
C TRP A 247 -24.73 19.74 10.09
N LEU A 248 -24.75 20.07 11.38
CA LEU A 248 -23.65 20.78 12.05
C LEU A 248 -22.43 19.90 12.28
N ALA A 249 -22.61 18.57 12.34
CA ALA A 249 -21.49 17.63 12.39
C ALA A 249 -21.00 17.27 10.98
N LEU A 250 -21.93 17.01 10.05
CA LEU A 250 -21.62 16.50 8.72
C LEU A 250 -20.90 17.53 7.84
N ILE A 251 -21.39 18.78 7.77
CA ILE A 251 -20.82 19.79 6.86
C ILE A 251 -19.37 20.12 7.22
N PRO A 252 -19.03 20.46 8.49
CA PRO A 252 -17.64 20.73 8.85
C PRO A 252 -16.73 19.50 8.66
N ALA A 253 -17.21 18.30 8.99
CA ALA A 253 -16.44 17.08 8.79
C ALA A 253 -16.12 16.85 7.30
N LEU A 254 -17.11 17.01 6.40
CA LEU A 254 -16.89 16.92 4.96
C LEU A 254 -15.96 18.02 4.45
N VAL A 255 -16.09 19.26 4.93
CA VAL A 255 -15.19 20.36 4.55
C VAL A 255 -13.75 20.04 4.93
N VAL A 256 -13.51 19.51 6.14
CA VAL A 256 -12.18 19.08 6.59
C VAL A 256 -11.65 17.94 5.72
N LEU A 257 -12.45 16.92 5.42
CA LEU A 257 -12.02 15.79 4.58
C LEU A 257 -11.71 16.23 3.15
N ILE A 258 -12.54 17.09 2.56
CA ILE A 258 -12.30 17.64 1.22
C ILE A 258 -11.04 18.49 1.24
N ALA A 259 -10.85 19.35 2.24
CA ALA A 259 -9.64 20.16 2.40
C ALA A 259 -8.38 19.28 2.48
N LEU A 260 -8.42 18.24 3.32
CA LEU A 260 -7.32 17.27 3.45
C LEU A 260 -7.09 16.47 2.16
N GLY A 261 -8.12 16.22 1.36
CA GLY A 261 -8.03 15.55 0.07
C GLY A 261 -7.59 16.46 -1.08
N THR A 262 -7.66 17.80 -0.95
CA THR A 262 -7.30 18.70 -2.06
C THR A 262 -5.89 18.53 -2.63
N PRO A 263 -4.83 18.23 -1.85
CA PRO A 263 -3.49 18.03 -2.41
C PRO A 263 -3.42 16.85 -3.38
N PHE A 264 -4.32 15.88 -3.28
CA PHE A 264 -4.39 14.74 -4.20
C PHE A 264 -4.56 15.18 -5.67
N LEU A 265 -5.19 16.33 -5.92
CA LEU A 265 -5.34 16.88 -7.27
C LEU A 265 -4.00 17.30 -7.91
N GLN A 266 -2.94 17.45 -7.11
CA GLN A 266 -1.60 17.81 -7.54
C GLN A 266 -0.68 16.59 -7.64
N LEU A 267 -1.21 15.37 -7.53
CA LEU A 267 -0.43 14.14 -7.55
C LEU A 267 0.45 14.05 -8.81
N ARG A 268 1.75 13.91 -8.61
CA ARG A 268 2.73 13.58 -9.63
C ARG A 268 3.25 12.19 -9.35
N MET A 269 3.03 11.29 -10.31
CA MET A 269 3.50 9.91 -10.22
C MET A 269 4.78 9.76 -11.03
N ALA A 270 5.78 9.15 -10.42
CA ALA A 270 7.00 8.68 -11.10
C ALA A 270 7.61 7.54 -10.32
N SER A 271 8.32 6.66 -11.01
CA SER A 271 9.10 5.59 -10.39
C SER A 271 10.08 6.15 -9.37
N SER A 272 10.24 5.41 -8.26
CA SER A 272 11.16 5.77 -7.20
C SER A 272 12.61 5.86 -7.72
N ASP A 273 13.28 6.96 -7.42
CA ASP A 273 14.68 7.20 -7.80
C ASP A 273 15.62 6.97 -6.60
N VAL A 274 16.92 7.22 -6.79
CA VAL A 274 17.94 7.21 -5.72
C VAL A 274 17.52 8.07 -4.51
N ASP A 275 16.70 9.09 -4.74
CA ASP A 275 16.12 9.96 -3.71
C ASP A 275 15.24 9.24 -2.68
N ALA A 276 14.78 8.02 -2.97
CA ALA A 276 14.02 7.19 -2.04
C ALA A 276 14.88 6.65 -0.87
N LEU A 277 16.21 6.64 -1.01
CA LEU A 277 17.14 6.40 0.10
C LEU A 277 17.29 7.66 0.95
N PRO A 278 17.61 7.58 2.25
CA PRO A 278 17.88 8.77 3.05
C PRO A 278 19.16 9.49 2.57
N PRO A 279 19.25 10.83 2.69
CA PRO A 279 20.43 11.62 2.27
C PRO A 279 21.71 11.26 3.06
N THR A 280 21.59 10.51 4.15
CA THR A 280 22.71 10.00 4.94
C THR A 280 23.32 8.72 4.37
N ASN A 281 22.72 8.09 3.36
CA ASN A 281 23.21 6.84 2.79
C ASN A 281 24.43 7.09 1.88
N HIS A 282 25.50 6.31 2.07
CA HIS A 282 26.75 6.48 1.32
C HIS A 282 26.62 6.26 -0.19
N ALA A 283 25.82 5.27 -0.63
CA ALA A 283 25.65 4.99 -2.06
C ALA A 283 24.90 6.15 -2.76
N ARG A 284 23.91 6.73 -2.06
CA ARG A 284 23.21 7.95 -2.49
C ARG A 284 24.14 9.15 -2.54
N GLN A 285 24.93 9.41 -1.49
CA GLN A 285 25.89 10.52 -1.50
C GLN A 285 26.89 10.42 -2.65
N GLY A 286 27.33 9.20 -2.98
CA GLY A 286 28.19 8.96 -4.14
C GLY A 286 27.51 9.30 -5.46
N TYR A 287 26.22 8.98 -5.59
CA TYR A 287 25.41 9.34 -6.76
C TYR A 287 25.23 10.86 -6.86
N ASP A 288 24.83 11.52 -5.76
CA ASP A 288 24.61 12.96 -5.69
C ASP A 288 25.89 13.72 -6.05
N THR A 289 27.05 13.27 -5.55
CA THR A 289 28.37 13.84 -5.87
C THR A 289 28.75 13.62 -7.33
N LEU A 290 28.44 12.44 -7.89
CA LEU A 290 28.69 12.13 -9.29
C LEU A 290 27.89 13.05 -10.22
N VAL A 291 26.61 13.26 -9.91
CA VAL A 291 25.72 14.14 -10.67
C VAL A 291 26.09 15.62 -10.49
N SER A 292 26.52 16.05 -9.30
CA SER A 292 26.88 17.46 -9.05
C SER A 292 28.21 17.87 -9.69
N ASP A 293 29.22 17.00 -9.63
CA ASP A 293 30.60 17.38 -9.94
C ASP A 293 30.99 17.05 -11.38
N PHE A 294 30.26 16.16 -12.07
CA PHE A 294 30.55 15.76 -13.44
C PHE A 294 29.47 16.26 -14.42
N PRO A 295 29.78 17.25 -15.30
CA PRO A 295 28.81 17.89 -16.18
C PRO A 295 28.03 16.96 -17.14
N GLY A 296 28.54 15.77 -17.42
CA GLY A 296 27.88 14.78 -18.31
C GLY A 296 26.99 13.76 -17.60
N TRP A 297 26.94 13.75 -16.27
CA TRP A 297 26.16 12.77 -15.48
C TRP A 297 24.77 13.28 -15.08
N ASN A 298 24.44 14.53 -15.41
CA ASN A 298 23.10 15.11 -15.30
C ASN A 298 22.34 15.07 -16.66
N GLU A 299 22.80 14.24 -17.60
CA GLU A 299 22.10 14.02 -18.87
C GLU A 299 21.28 12.73 -18.79
N THR A 300 20.00 12.82 -19.12
CA THR A 300 19.14 11.66 -19.32
C THR A 300 19.27 11.21 -20.77
N SER A 301 19.54 9.92 -20.97
CA SER A 301 19.51 9.28 -22.29
C SER A 301 18.16 8.59 -22.52
N ILE A 302 17.51 8.92 -23.63
CA ILE A 302 16.34 8.24 -24.16
C ILE A 302 16.78 7.46 -25.39
N GLU A 303 16.63 6.14 -25.35
CA GLU A 303 17.06 5.26 -26.43
C GLU A 303 15.92 5.10 -27.44
N ALA A 304 16.03 5.79 -28.58
CA ALA A 304 15.13 5.60 -29.71
C ALA A 304 15.67 4.49 -30.61
N VAL A 305 14.87 3.45 -30.84
CA VAL A 305 15.25 2.26 -31.61
C VAL A 305 14.48 2.25 -32.92
N ALA A 306 15.19 2.46 -34.02
CA ALA A 306 14.67 2.24 -35.37
C ALA A 306 14.67 0.74 -35.66
N TYR A 307 13.50 0.11 -35.60
CA TYR A 307 13.32 -1.35 -35.71
C TYR A 307 12.71 -1.76 -37.05
N TYR A 308 13.39 -2.65 -37.76
CA TYR A 308 13.02 -3.20 -39.06
C TYR A 308 12.81 -4.72 -38.93
N PRO A 309 11.57 -5.18 -38.69
CA PRO A 309 11.31 -6.59 -38.38
C PRO A 309 11.66 -7.54 -39.53
N ASP A 310 11.31 -7.16 -40.77
CA ASP A 310 11.40 -8.05 -41.94
C ASP A 310 12.55 -7.69 -42.89
N SER A 311 13.40 -6.74 -42.53
CA SER A 311 14.42 -6.22 -43.43
C SER A 311 15.67 -5.72 -42.68
N SER A 312 16.77 -5.59 -43.43
CA SER A 312 18.02 -5.06 -42.89
C SER A 312 17.94 -3.54 -42.76
N PRO A 313 18.42 -2.92 -41.67
CA PRO A 313 18.49 -1.47 -41.54
C PRO A 313 19.51 -0.83 -42.47
N PHE A 314 20.35 -1.63 -43.14
CA PHE A 314 21.48 -1.19 -43.97
C PHE A 314 21.16 -1.07 -45.46
N THR A 315 19.88 -1.10 -45.86
CA THR A 315 19.51 -0.73 -47.23
C THR A 315 19.65 0.78 -47.41
N ALA A 316 19.95 1.26 -48.62
CA ALA A 316 20.08 2.69 -48.87
C ALA A 316 18.84 3.48 -48.44
N GLU A 317 17.63 2.91 -48.62
CA GLU A 317 16.38 3.51 -48.17
C GLU A 317 16.29 3.61 -46.64
N HIS A 318 16.54 2.51 -45.91
CA HIS A 318 16.45 2.49 -44.45
C HIS A 318 17.53 3.34 -43.77
N VAL A 319 18.74 3.37 -44.33
CA VAL A 319 19.82 4.24 -43.87
C VAL A 319 19.42 5.72 -44.02
N GLY A 320 18.84 6.07 -45.18
CA GLY A 320 18.33 7.42 -45.42
C GLY A 320 17.19 7.80 -44.45
N ALA A 321 16.25 6.89 -44.23
CA ALA A 321 15.13 7.10 -43.32
C ALA A 321 15.58 7.24 -41.85
N ALA A 322 16.55 6.44 -41.41
CA ALA A 322 17.12 6.51 -40.06
C ALA A 322 17.97 7.78 -39.85
N TYR A 323 18.69 8.24 -40.88
CA TYR A 323 19.37 9.54 -40.86
C TYR A 323 18.36 10.68 -40.69
N ASP A 324 17.29 10.68 -41.50
CA ASP A 324 16.25 11.71 -41.44
C ASP A 324 15.54 11.69 -40.07
N LEU A 325 15.32 10.50 -39.50
CA LEU A 325 14.79 10.33 -38.14
C LEU A 325 15.73 10.96 -37.10
N SER A 326 17.04 10.66 -37.14
CA SER A 326 18.03 11.24 -36.23
C SER A 326 17.97 12.78 -36.24
N ARG A 327 17.89 13.39 -37.44
CA ARG A 327 17.80 14.85 -37.59
C ARG A 327 16.48 15.43 -37.07
N ARG A 328 15.34 14.72 -37.25
CA ARG A 328 14.05 15.13 -36.67
C ARG A 328 14.06 15.05 -35.14
N LEU A 329 14.61 13.98 -34.59
CA LEU A 329 14.75 13.82 -33.14
C LEU A 329 15.66 14.89 -32.53
N ALA A 330 16.75 15.26 -33.20
CA ALA A 330 17.62 16.35 -32.78
C ALA A 330 16.95 17.73 -32.80
N ALA A 331 15.89 17.91 -33.58
CA ALA A 331 15.13 19.16 -33.66
C ALA A 331 13.99 19.25 -32.61
N LEU A 332 13.77 18.20 -31.81
CA LEU A 332 12.74 18.21 -30.78
C LEU A 332 13.08 19.20 -29.64
N PRO A 333 12.06 19.84 -29.02
CA PRO A 333 12.29 20.69 -27.87
C PRO A 333 12.89 19.88 -26.71
N ASN A 334 13.78 20.51 -25.94
CA ASN A 334 14.49 19.92 -24.80
C ASN A 334 15.46 18.78 -25.15
N VAL A 335 15.72 18.50 -26.43
CA VAL A 335 16.81 17.62 -26.86
C VAL A 335 18.08 18.44 -27.01
N ILE A 336 19.17 18.01 -26.37
CA ILE A 336 20.49 18.64 -26.47
C ILE A 336 21.19 18.15 -27.74
N ARG A 337 21.24 16.82 -27.90
CA ARG A 337 21.86 16.16 -29.05
C ARG A 337 21.30 14.75 -29.20
N VAL A 338 21.42 14.23 -30.42
CA VAL A 338 21.23 12.81 -30.71
C VAL A 338 22.61 12.24 -31.01
N GLN A 339 22.94 11.13 -30.36
CA GLN A 339 24.14 10.35 -30.64
C GLN A 339 23.71 9.09 -31.37
N SER A 340 24.17 8.96 -32.61
CA SER A 340 23.90 7.81 -33.45
C SER A 340 25.08 7.47 -34.35
N ILE A 341 24.96 6.37 -35.10
CA ILE A 341 25.91 6.04 -36.17
C ILE A 341 26.02 7.17 -37.23
N PHE A 342 25.04 8.08 -37.31
CA PHE A 342 25.02 9.21 -38.25
C PHE A 342 25.68 10.50 -37.74
N ASP A 343 26.28 10.48 -36.55
CA ASP A 343 26.87 11.67 -35.90
C ASP A 343 28.37 11.53 -35.65
N ILE A 344 29.00 10.48 -36.21
CA ILE A 344 30.44 10.20 -36.06
C ILE A 344 31.29 11.25 -36.81
N ASP A 345 30.85 11.64 -38.01
CA ASP A 345 31.51 12.64 -38.83
C ASP A 345 30.48 13.68 -39.30
N PRO A 346 30.44 14.88 -38.67
CA PRO A 346 29.49 15.93 -39.02
C PRO A 346 29.61 16.46 -40.45
N SER A 347 30.70 16.14 -41.17
CA SER A 347 30.92 16.60 -42.54
C SER A 347 30.17 15.78 -43.59
N LEU A 348 29.70 14.58 -43.23
CA LEU A 348 29.05 13.65 -44.15
C LEU A 348 27.55 13.96 -44.32
N SER A 349 27.11 13.95 -45.58
CA SER A 349 25.71 14.18 -45.95
C SER A 349 24.91 12.87 -45.99
N ARG A 350 23.58 12.99 -46.07
CA ARG A 350 22.65 11.85 -46.21
C ARG A 350 23.08 10.83 -47.27
N PRO A 351 23.37 11.21 -48.54
CA PRO A 351 23.80 10.25 -49.55
C PRO A 351 25.16 9.60 -49.25
N ASP A 352 26.06 10.30 -48.56
CA ASP A 352 27.36 9.75 -48.18
C ASP A 352 27.17 8.58 -47.21
N TYR A 353 26.36 8.77 -46.15
CA TYR A 353 26.01 7.71 -45.21
C TYR A 353 25.27 6.54 -45.88
N GLN A 354 24.35 6.83 -46.82
CA GLN A 354 23.66 5.78 -47.58
C GLN A 354 24.64 4.89 -48.35
N SER A 355 25.63 5.48 -49.01
CA SER A 355 26.65 4.72 -49.76
C SER A 355 27.61 3.94 -48.86
N LEU A 356 28.04 4.54 -47.74
CA LEU A 356 28.97 3.92 -46.80
C LEU A 356 28.33 2.72 -46.08
N TYR A 357 27.12 2.89 -45.52
CA TYR A 357 26.49 1.85 -44.69
C TYR A 357 25.76 0.77 -45.49
N SER A 358 25.44 1.00 -46.75
CA SER A 358 24.95 -0.06 -47.65
C SER A 358 26.06 -0.88 -48.31
N GLY A 359 27.32 -0.42 -48.22
CA GLY A 359 28.50 -1.10 -48.74
C GLY A 359 29.08 -2.19 -47.81
N PRO A 360 30.18 -2.85 -48.22
CA PRO A 360 30.86 -3.86 -47.41
C PRO A 360 31.43 -3.25 -46.12
N ARG A 361 31.11 -3.83 -44.96
CA ARG A 361 31.52 -3.31 -43.64
C ARG A 361 33.03 -3.23 -43.42
N ASP A 362 33.78 -4.16 -44.02
CA ASP A 362 35.25 -4.20 -43.90
C ASP A 362 35.94 -2.99 -44.56
N SER A 363 35.22 -2.26 -45.42
CA SER A 363 35.72 -1.06 -46.09
C SER A 363 35.52 0.23 -45.28
N LEU A 364 34.78 0.17 -44.18
CA LEU A 364 34.51 1.33 -43.33
C LEU A 364 35.74 1.70 -42.48
N PRO A 365 35.95 3.00 -42.18
CA PRO A 365 36.95 3.41 -41.21
C PRO A 365 36.72 2.77 -39.83
N SER A 366 37.79 2.46 -39.08
CA SER A 366 37.70 1.81 -37.76
C SER A 366 36.70 2.48 -36.79
N PRO A 367 36.65 3.82 -36.65
CA PRO A 367 35.67 4.46 -35.76
C PRO A 367 34.20 4.18 -36.13
N MET A 368 33.91 3.98 -37.42
CA MET A 368 32.57 3.63 -37.88
C MET A 368 32.25 2.16 -37.67
N GLN A 369 33.24 1.27 -37.76
CA GLN A 369 33.06 -0.14 -37.44
C GLN A 369 32.70 -0.32 -35.96
N ASP A 370 33.40 0.39 -35.07
CA ASP A 370 33.15 0.36 -33.63
C ASP A 370 31.77 0.93 -33.27
N ALA A 371 31.37 2.03 -33.91
CA ALA A 371 30.06 2.62 -33.74
C ALA A 371 28.92 1.73 -34.28
N LEU A 372 29.14 1.00 -35.38
CA LEU A 372 28.17 0.03 -35.88
C LEU A 372 28.05 -1.18 -34.95
N ALA A 373 29.14 -1.64 -34.35
CA ALA A 373 29.14 -2.77 -33.43
C ALA A 373 28.31 -2.50 -32.15
N THR A 374 28.20 -1.23 -31.74
CA THR A 374 27.49 -0.81 -30.53
C THR A 374 26.13 -0.16 -30.82
N GLY A 375 26.00 0.54 -31.95
CA GLY A 375 24.84 1.34 -32.31
C GLY A 375 23.87 0.70 -33.32
N ALA A 376 24.18 -0.47 -33.87
CA ALA A 376 23.28 -1.15 -34.79
C ALA A 376 23.35 -2.69 -34.70
N GLY A 377 22.19 -3.32 -34.88
CA GLY A 377 22.03 -4.77 -34.94
C GLY A 377 21.54 -5.24 -36.31
N PRO A 378 21.20 -6.53 -36.45
CA PRO A 378 20.68 -7.08 -37.71
C PRO A 378 19.36 -6.45 -38.17
N HIS A 379 18.57 -5.94 -37.22
CA HIS A 379 17.22 -5.41 -37.43
C HIS A 379 16.98 -4.06 -36.74
N ILE A 380 18.00 -3.49 -36.08
CA ILE A 380 17.84 -2.29 -35.26
C ILE A 380 18.95 -1.29 -35.51
N VAL A 381 18.62 0.00 -35.41
CA VAL A 381 19.58 1.10 -35.26
C VAL A 381 19.20 1.89 -34.02
N LEU A 382 20.16 2.14 -33.16
CA LEU A 382 19.98 2.83 -31.90
C LEU A 382 20.37 4.31 -32.04
N LEU A 383 19.46 5.18 -31.59
CA LEU A 383 19.58 6.63 -31.61
C LEU A 383 19.45 7.11 -30.15
N ASN A 384 20.56 7.51 -29.54
CA ASN A 384 20.58 8.01 -28.17
C ASN A 384 20.20 9.49 -28.14
N VAL A 385 18.98 9.79 -27.70
CA VAL A 385 18.47 11.16 -27.56
C VAL A 385 18.82 11.67 -26.17
N LEU A 386 19.70 12.66 -26.07
CA LEU A 386 20.19 13.20 -24.80
C LEU A 386 19.45 14.48 -24.42
N THR A 387 19.03 14.58 -23.16
CA THR A 387 18.33 15.74 -22.59
C THR A 387 18.87 16.08 -21.20
N ASN A 388 18.80 17.35 -20.79
CA ASN A 388 19.10 17.78 -19.41
C ASN A 388 17.87 17.72 -18.49
N GLN A 389 16.75 17.21 -18.99
CA GLN A 389 15.56 17.05 -18.17
C GLN A 389 15.69 15.79 -17.31
N PRO A 390 15.24 15.82 -16.04
CA PRO A 390 15.21 14.63 -15.20
C PRO A 390 14.40 13.51 -15.87
N TYR A 391 14.84 12.26 -15.77
CA TYR A 391 14.22 11.17 -16.52
C TYR A 391 12.75 10.90 -16.14
N THR A 392 12.32 11.33 -14.96
CA THR A 392 10.94 11.24 -14.46
C THR A 392 10.07 12.46 -14.77
N SER A 393 10.63 13.48 -15.43
CA SER A 393 9.94 14.74 -15.72
C SER A 393 8.91 14.61 -16.85
N ASP A 394 7.91 15.49 -16.86
CA ASP A 394 6.90 15.53 -17.91
C ASP A 394 7.50 15.93 -19.27
N GLU A 395 8.56 16.74 -19.24
CA GLU A 395 9.36 17.15 -20.39
C GLU A 395 10.10 15.96 -21.01
N ALA A 396 10.79 15.14 -20.20
CA ALA A 396 11.45 13.94 -20.70
C ALA A 396 10.43 12.93 -21.26
N ARG A 397 9.30 12.73 -20.57
CA ARG A 397 8.19 11.88 -21.04
C ARG A 397 7.55 12.40 -22.34
N ALA A 398 7.55 13.72 -22.56
CA ALA A 398 7.09 14.30 -23.82
C ALA A 398 8.02 13.92 -24.99
N ILE A 399 9.34 13.88 -24.76
CA ILE A 399 10.32 13.41 -25.76
C ILE A 399 10.04 11.94 -26.12
N VAL A 400 9.84 11.06 -25.14
CA VAL A 400 9.50 9.64 -25.40
C VAL A 400 8.22 9.52 -26.23
N ARG A 401 7.18 10.29 -25.90
CA ARG A 401 5.93 10.31 -26.67
C ARG A 401 6.14 10.81 -28.10
N ALA A 402 6.98 11.83 -28.29
CA ALA A 402 7.34 12.33 -29.62
C ALA A 402 8.11 11.28 -30.43
N VAL A 403 9.12 10.63 -29.83
CA VAL A 403 9.88 9.52 -30.43
C VAL A 403 8.94 8.41 -30.90
N ARG A 404 7.99 7.99 -30.05
CA ARG A 404 7.03 6.92 -30.40
C ARG A 404 5.99 7.32 -31.44
N ALA A 405 5.79 8.61 -31.67
CA ALA A 405 4.88 9.13 -32.69
C ALA A 405 5.55 9.27 -34.07
N GLU A 406 6.87 9.16 -34.13
CA GLU A 406 7.62 9.21 -35.39
C GLU A 406 7.30 8.00 -36.28
N HIS A 407 7.26 8.26 -37.59
CA HIS A 407 7.04 7.22 -38.60
C HIS A 407 8.36 6.89 -39.29
N LEU A 408 8.58 5.60 -39.54
CA LEU A 408 9.78 5.09 -40.20
C LEU A 408 9.35 4.23 -41.39
N ALA A 409 9.91 4.51 -42.57
CA ALA A 409 9.60 3.74 -43.78
C ALA A 409 10.14 2.30 -43.63
N GLY A 410 9.31 1.29 -43.83
CA GLY A 410 9.71 -0.12 -43.73
C GLY A 410 9.96 -0.64 -42.31
N GLY A 411 9.66 0.16 -41.27
CA GLY A 411 9.92 -0.20 -39.87
C GLY A 411 9.06 0.57 -38.88
N GLN A 412 9.43 0.51 -37.60
CA GLN A 412 8.78 1.23 -36.50
C GLN A 412 9.81 1.85 -35.56
N VAL A 413 9.43 2.94 -34.89
CA VAL A 413 10.27 3.57 -33.87
C VAL A 413 9.81 3.11 -32.50
N LEU A 414 10.69 2.45 -31.77
CA LEU A 414 10.50 2.09 -30.37
C LEU A 414 11.28 3.05 -29.48
N ALA A 415 10.87 3.21 -28.23
CA ALA A 415 11.61 3.99 -27.25
C ALA A 415 11.79 3.18 -25.98
N THR A 416 13.03 3.11 -25.50
CA THR A 416 13.46 2.42 -24.28
C THR A 416 14.36 3.34 -23.44
N GLY A 417 14.87 2.83 -22.33
CA GLY A 417 15.59 3.60 -21.31
C GLY A 417 14.69 4.04 -20.15
N GLY A 418 15.29 4.63 -19.12
CA GLY A 418 14.61 4.88 -17.83
C GLY A 418 13.34 5.72 -17.93
N THR A 419 13.31 6.76 -18.77
CA THR A 419 12.09 7.58 -18.99
C THR A 419 10.96 6.79 -19.68
N ALA A 420 11.31 5.93 -20.63
CA ALA A 420 10.32 5.13 -21.35
C ALA A 420 9.71 4.06 -20.42
N GLU A 421 10.56 3.41 -19.61
CA GLU A 421 10.14 2.44 -18.59
C GLU A 421 9.24 3.10 -17.54
N ASP A 422 9.64 4.25 -16.99
CA ASP A 422 8.83 5.03 -16.04
C ASP A 422 7.46 5.40 -16.62
N LEU A 423 7.43 5.93 -17.86
CA LEU A 423 6.18 6.28 -18.54
C LEU A 423 5.27 5.05 -18.74
N ASP A 424 5.84 3.91 -19.11
CA ASP A 424 5.09 2.68 -19.35
C ASP A 424 4.56 2.08 -18.05
N ILE A 425 5.33 2.10 -16.96
CA ILE A 425 4.89 1.65 -15.64
C ILE A 425 3.73 2.53 -15.15
N VAL A 426 3.86 3.86 -15.23
CA VAL A 426 2.80 4.79 -14.82
C VAL A 426 1.53 4.54 -15.65
N ASN A 427 1.65 4.44 -16.98
CA ASN A 427 0.52 4.17 -17.86
C ASN A 427 -0.13 2.80 -17.57
N PHE A 428 0.67 1.76 -17.37
CA PHE A 428 0.19 0.42 -17.04
C PHE A 428 -0.64 0.42 -15.76
N ILE A 429 -0.16 1.10 -14.71
CA ILE A 429 -0.85 1.20 -13.44
C ILE A 429 -2.15 1.98 -13.61
N VAL A 430 -2.09 3.19 -14.18
CA VAL A 430 -3.26 4.06 -14.36
C VAL A 430 -4.35 3.40 -15.21
N GLN A 431 -3.98 2.66 -16.25
CA GLN A 431 -4.96 1.95 -17.09
C GLN A 431 -5.66 0.80 -16.34
N ARG A 432 -4.99 0.14 -15.40
CA ARG A 432 -5.56 -0.98 -14.62
C ARG A 432 -6.22 -0.55 -13.31
N THR A 433 -5.92 0.65 -12.79
CA THR A 433 -6.54 1.16 -11.57
C THR A 433 -8.08 1.15 -11.62
N PRO A 434 -8.76 1.64 -12.68
CA PRO A 434 -10.22 1.66 -12.73
C PRO A 434 -10.85 0.26 -12.65
N THR A 435 -10.26 -0.74 -13.29
CA THR A 435 -10.77 -2.12 -13.27
C THR A 435 -10.53 -2.78 -11.91
N ALA A 436 -9.36 -2.56 -11.30
CA ALA A 436 -9.06 -3.04 -9.96
C ALA A 436 -9.99 -2.43 -8.91
N VAL A 437 -10.08 -1.09 -8.86
CA VAL A 437 -10.95 -0.36 -7.91
C VAL A 437 -12.42 -0.71 -8.13
N GLY A 438 -12.88 -0.72 -9.38
CA GLY A 438 -14.26 -1.06 -9.72
C GLY A 438 -14.63 -2.48 -9.29
N THR A 439 -13.73 -3.45 -9.45
CA THR A 439 -13.96 -4.84 -9.02
C THR A 439 -14.05 -4.94 -7.51
N VAL A 440 -13.11 -4.33 -6.77
CA VAL A 440 -13.11 -4.33 -5.30
C VAL A 440 -14.38 -3.71 -4.77
N ILE A 441 -14.74 -2.51 -5.25
CA ILE A 441 -15.97 -1.83 -4.83
C ILE A 441 -17.18 -2.72 -5.12
N LEU A 442 -17.28 -3.32 -6.30
CA LEU A 442 -18.40 -4.17 -6.67
C LEU A 442 -18.50 -5.41 -5.77
N VAL A 443 -17.42 -6.14 -5.58
CA VAL A 443 -17.40 -7.37 -4.77
C VAL A 443 -17.73 -7.03 -3.31
N THR A 444 -17.12 -5.99 -2.77
CA THR A 444 -17.39 -5.53 -1.40
C THR A 444 -18.82 -5.04 -1.24
N TYR A 445 -19.37 -4.33 -2.23
CA TYR A 445 -20.76 -3.91 -2.24
C TYR A 445 -21.71 -5.11 -2.19
N VAL A 446 -21.44 -6.15 -2.98
CA VAL A 446 -22.21 -7.39 -2.99
C VAL A 446 -22.14 -8.07 -1.62
N ILE A 447 -20.96 -8.17 -1.01
CA ILE A 447 -20.79 -8.78 0.32
C ILE A 447 -21.57 -8.00 1.38
N LEU A 448 -21.47 -6.68 1.40
CA LEU A 448 -22.23 -5.85 2.35
C LEU A 448 -23.73 -5.95 2.11
N PHE A 449 -24.17 -6.03 0.86
CA PHE A 449 -25.58 -6.24 0.53
C PHE A 449 -26.06 -7.59 1.06
N LEU A 450 -25.28 -8.65 0.88
CA LEU A 450 -25.59 -9.99 1.40
C LEU A 450 -25.64 -10.00 2.94
N LEU A 451 -24.76 -9.23 3.59
CA LEU A 451 -24.72 -9.13 5.04
C LEU A 451 -25.90 -8.33 5.60
N THR A 452 -26.13 -7.12 5.08
CA THR A 452 -27.07 -6.17 5.67
C THR A 452 -28.48 -6.26 5.11
N GLY A 453 -28.65 -6.84 3.92
CA GLY A 453 -29.92 -6.85 3.17
C GLY A 453 -30.35 -5.47 2.65
N SER A 454 -29.51 -4.44 2.79
CA SER A 454 -29.75 -3.07 2.34
C SER A 454 -28.86 -2.71 1.15
N VAL A 455 -29.38 -1.89 0.24
CA VAL A 455 -28.63 -1.32 -0.90
C VAL A 455 -28.00 0.03 -0.52
N VAL A 456 -28.57 0.73 0.47
CA VAL A 456 -28.13 2.05 0.91
C VAL A 456 -26.91 1.96 1.83
N LEU A 457 -26.87 0.95 2.72
CA LEU A 457 -25.75 0.76 3.65
C LEU A 457 -24.42 0.46 2.95
N PRO A 458 -24.36 -0.42 1.93
CA PRO A 458 -23.15 -0.61 1.15
C PRO A 458 -22.72 0.65 0.41
N LEU A 459 -23.67 1.38 -0.19
CA LEU A 459 -23.36 2.59 -0.95
C LEU A 459 -22.74 3.67 -0.06
N LYS A 460 -23.34 3.94 1.10
CA LYS A 460 -22.77 4.92 2.03
C LYS A 460 -21.38 4.50 2.50
N ALA A 461 -21.15 3.21 2.75
CA ALA A 461 -19.90 2.68 3.29
C ALA A 461 -18.76 2.90 2.28
N VAL A 462 -19.02 2.60 1.01
CA VAL A 462 -18.10 2.89 -0.09
C VAL A 462 -17.81 4.39 -0.16
N LEU A 463 -18.83 5.25 -0.13
CA LEU A 463 -18.65 6.71 -0.23
C LEU A 463 -17.84 7.28 0.94
N THR A 464 -18.14 6.88 2.18
CA THR A 464 -17.42 7.34 3.36
C THR A 464 -15.97 6.87 3.36
N ASN A 465 -15.71 5.65 2.90
CA ASN A 465 -14.36 5.12 2.76
C ASN A 465 -13.57 5.88 1.69
N LEU A 466 -14.20 6.20 0.55
CA LEU A 466 -13.58 7.03 -0.51
C LEU A 466 -13.12 8.39 0.02
N PHE A 467 -13.88 9.04 0.91
CA PHE A 467 -13.44 10.29 1.53
C PHE A 467 -12.21 10.11 2.42
N SER A 468 -12.15 9.02 3.20
CA SER A 468 -10.98 8.72 4.04
C SER A 468 -9.73 8.45 3.20
N ILE A 469 -9.86 7.63 2.15
CA ILE A 469 -8.79 7.32 1.20
C ILE A 469 -8.31 8.60 0.50
N SER A 470 -9.24 9.45 0.06
CA SER A 470 -8.90 10.73 -0.58
C SER A 470 -8.09 11.64 0.36
N ALA A 471 -8.48 11.72 1.63
CA ALA A 471 -7.74 12.49 2.63
C ALA A 471 -6.36 11.91 2.92
N SER A 472 -6.21 10.58 2.93
CA SER A 472 -4.92 9.91 3.08
C SER A 472 -4.00 10.16 1.86
N PHE A 473 -4.53 10.11 0.64
CA PHE A 473 -3.76 10.48 -0.56
C PHE A 473 -3.37 11.96 -0.57
N GLY A 474 -4.25 12.85 -0.10
CA GLY A 474 -3.92 14.26 0.07
C GLY A 474 -2.79 14.45 1.11
N ALA A 475 -2.82 13.72 2.22
CA ALA A 475 -1.73 13.72 3.20
C ALA A 475 -0.42 13.18 2.61
N LEU A 476 -0.48 12.14 1.77
CA LEU A 476 0.68 11.59 1.06
C LEU A 476 1.35 12.65 0.17
N VAL A 477 0.56 13.36 -0.65
CA VAL A 477 1.07 14.45 -1.50
C VAL A 477 1.60 15.61 -0.65
N PHE A 478 0.87 16.00 0.40
CA PHE A 478 1.27 17.10 1.28
C PHE A 478 2.61 16.82 1.99
N ILE A 479 2.80 15.60 2.49
CA ILE A 479 4.01 15.22 3.24
C ILE A 479 5.16 14.94 2.26
N PHE A 480 5.00 14.00 1.36
CA PHE A 480 6.12 13.45 0.58
C PHE A 480 6.42 14.22 -0.68
N GLN A 481 5.40 14.67 -1.42
CA GLN A 481 5.60 15.37 -2.67
C GLN A 481 5.89 16.86 -2.45
N GLN A 482 5.14 17.52 -1.55
CA GLN A 482 5.37 18.92 -1.21
C GLN A 482 6.47 19.11 -0.14
N GLY A 483 6.92 18.03 0.49
CA GLY A 483 8.06 18.04 1.41
C GLY A 483 7.76 18.59 2.80
N HIS A 484 6.48 18.73 3.19
CA HIS A 484 6.15 19.09 4.56
C HIS A 484 6.64 17.98 5.50
N PHE A 485 7.34 18.34 6.58
CA PHE A 485 7.99 17.41 7.50
C PHE A 485 9.21 16.62 6.96
N SER A 486 9.71 16.94 5.75
CA SER A 486 10.93 16.33 5.17
C SER A 486 12.14 16.34 6.13
N ARG A 487 12.38 17.47 6.80
CA ARG A 487 13.48 17.61 7.78
C ARG A 487 13.28 16.80 9.06
N LEU A 488 12.04 16.65 9.52
CA LEU A 488 11.72 15.92 10.74
C LEU A 488 11.80 14.41 10.52
N LEU A 489 11.33 13.96 9.36
CA LEU A 489 11.27 12.55 9.00
C LEU A 489 12.51 12.09 8.21
N GLY A 490 13.42 12.99 7.84
CA GLY A 490 14.68 12.65 7.17
C GLY A 490 14.51 12.06 5.77
N PHE A 491 13.68 12.68 4.93
CA PHE A 491 13.51 12.26 3.53
C PHE A 491 13.64 13.44 2.55
N THR A 492 13.84 13.12 1.27
CA THR A 492 13.85 14.11 0.18
C THR A 492 12.50 14.10 -0.53
N ALA A 493 11.93 15.30 -0.70
CA ALA A 493 10.64 15.46 -1.36
C ALA A 493 10.75 15.06 -2.83
N GLN A 494 9.84 14.18 -3.28
CA GLN A 494 9.90 13.59 -4.62
C GLN A 494 8.50 13.20 -5.10
N SER A 495 8.38 12.90 -6.40
CA SER A 495 7.17 12.34 -6.99
C SER A 495 6.78 11.04 -6.27
N ILE A 496 5.48 10.76 -6.22
CA ILE A 496 4.97 9.57 -5.54
C ILE A 496 5.11 8.36 -6.46
N ASP A 497 5.67 7.27 -5.95
CA ASP A 497 5.70 6.00 -6.68
C ASP A 497 4.28 5.57 -7.08
N PRO A 498 4.01 5.24 -8.35
CA PRO A 498 2.67 4.89 -8.82
C PRO A 498 2.09 3.66 -8.11
N SER A 499 2.93 2.82 -7.50
CA SER A 499 2.50 1.66 -6.71
C SER A 499 1.90 2.04 -5.36
N ILE A 500 2.34 3.15 -4.74
CA ILE A 500 1.92 3.53 -3.38
C ILE A 500 0.41 3.79 -3.30
N PRO A 501 -0.23 4.59 -4.19
CA PRO A 501 -1.68 4.80 -4.13
C PRO A 501 -2.48 3.51 -4.27
N VAL A 502 -2.03 2.57 -5.11
CA VAL A 502 -2.68 1.26 -5.29
C VAL A 502 -2.57 0.43 -4.02
N ILE A 503 -1.37 0.37 -3.43
CA ILE A 503 -1.11 -0.35 -2.18
C ILE A 503 -1.97 0.22 -1.05
N LEU A 504 -1.92 1.54 -0.87
CA LEU A 504 -2.64 2.26 0.16
C LEU A 504 -4.16 2.14 -0.03
N PHE A 505 -4.68 2.24 -1.26
CA PHE A 505 -6.09 1.98 -1.56
C PHE A 505 -6.47 0.57 -1.10
N SER A 506 -5.74 -0.45 -1.53
CA SER A 506 -6.05 -1.85 -1.24
C SER A 506 -6.06 -2.14 0.26
N LEU A 507 -5.09 -1.58 0.99
CA LEU A 507 -4.93 -1.74 2.43
C LEU A 507 -5.99 -0.98 3.23
N VAL A 508 -6.15 0.31 2.97
CA VAL A 508 -7.13 1.16 3.67
C VAL A 508 -8.53 0.69 3.36
N PHE A 509 -8.81 0.36 2.09
CA PHE A 509 -10.12 -0.12 1.72
C PHE A 509 -10.45 -1.44 2.42
N GLY A 510 -9.50 -2.38 2.46
CA GLY A 510 -9.65 -3.62 3.23
C GLY A 510 -9.95 -3.37 4.72
N MET A 511 -9.11 -2.58 5.39
CA MET A 511 -9.14 -2.31 6.84
C MET A 511 -10.08 -1.18 7.30
N SER A 512 -10.82 -0.52 6.40
CA SER A 512 -11.90 0.41 6.78
C SER A 512 -13.25 -0.29 6.68
N MET A 513 -13.37 -1.24 5.75
CA MET A 513 -14.61 -1.97 5.52
C MET A 513 -14.96 -2.90 6.68
N ASP A 514 -13.96 -3.49 7.32
CA ASP A 514 -14.11 -4.34 8.52
C ASP A 514 -14.86 -3.65 9.66
N TYR A 515 -14.45 -2.46 10.07
CA TYR A 515 -15.08 -1.73 11.16
C TYR A 515 -16.44 -1.19 10.75
N GLU A 516 -16.65 -0.85 9.47
CA GLU A 516 -17.96 -0.36 9.01
C GLU A 516 -18.96 -1.51 9.06
N VAL A 517 -18.55 -2.72 8.66
CA VAL A 517 -19.30 -3.96 8.86
C VAL A 517 -19.62 -4.18 10.34
N LEU A 518 -18.62 -4.12 11.21
CA LEU A 518 -18.78 -4.39 12.64
C LEU A 518 -19.72 -3.38 13.31
N LEU A 519 -19.58 -2.11 12.97
CA LEU A 519 -20.41 -1.04 13.50
C LEU A 519 -21.84 -1.16 12.97
N ILE A 520 -22.03 -1.34 11.66
CA ILE A 520 -23.35 -1.46 11.06
C ILE A 520 -24.08 -2.70 11.58
N SER A 521 -23.40 -3.86 11.69
CA SER A 521 -24.00 -5.09 12.21
C SER A 521 -24.57 -4.87 13.61
N ARG A 522 -23.80 -4.23 14.50
CA ARG A 522 -24.29 -3.92 15.86
C ARG A 522 -25.41 -2.90 15.89
N ILE A 523 -25.38 -1.90 15.03
CA ILE A 523 -26.50 -0.94 14.90
C ILE A 523 -27.74 -1.67 14.39
N GLN A 524 -27.58 -2.60 13.45
CA GLN A 524 -28.64 -3.41 12.88
C GLN A 524 -29.28 -4.32 13.92
N GLU A 525 -28.48 -5.01 14.74
CA GLU A 525 -28.95 -5.85 15.85
C GLU A 525 -29.84 -5.05 16.81
N GLU A 526 -29.39 -3.87 17.25
CA GLU A 526 -30.17 -3.03 18.18
C GLU A 526 -31.41 -2.41 17.50
N TYR A 527 -31.33 -2.08 16.20
CA TYR A 527 -32.49 -1.60 15.44
C TYR A 527 -33.55 -2.70 15.28
N GLN A 528 -33.16 -3.94 14.99
CA GLN A 528 -34.11 -5.06 14.91
C GLN A 528 -34.80 -5.32 16.25
N ARG A 529 -34.09 -5.10 17.37
CA ARG A 529 -34.63 -5.27 18.72
C ARG A 529 -35.57 -4.14 19.14
N THR A 530 -35.25 -2.89 18.81
CA THR A 530 -35.96 -1.71 19.35
C THR A 530 -36.89 -1.04 18.34
N GLY A 531 -36.66 -1.21 17.04
CA GLY A 531 -37.35 -0.49 15.97
C GLY A 531 -37.00 1.00 15.87
N ASP A 532 -36.13 1.53 16.74
CA ASP A 532 -35.71 2.93 16.75
C ASP A 532 -34.26 3.08 16.25
N ASN A 533 -34.11 3.79 15.15
CA ASN A 533 -32.80 4.10 14.57
C ASN A 533 -31.93 4.94 15.50
N GLN A 534 -32.50 5.87 16.27
CA GLN A 534 -31.69 6.73 17.14
C GLN A 534 -31.12 5.94 18.30
N ALA A 535 -31.97 5.19 19.00
CA ALA A 535 -31.54 4.30 20.07
C ALA A 535 -30.54 3.24 19.55
N GLY A 536 -30.80 2.64 18.38
CA GLY A 536 -29.92 1.65 17.77
C GLY A 536 -28.53 2.21 17.43
N VAL A 537 -28.44 3.40 16.84
CA VAL A 537 -27.17 4.07 16.54
C VAL A 537 -26.44 4.45 17.82
N ALA A 538 -27.11 5.05 18.81
CA ALA A 538 -26.48 5.43 20.08
C ALA A 538 -25.91 4.23 20.84
N MET A 539 -26.69 3.15 20.98
CA MET A 539 -26.25 1.95 21.70
C MET A 539 -25.17 1.18 20.94
N GLY A 540 -25.28 1.09 19.61
CA GLY A 540 -24.26 0.49 18.75
C GLY A 540 -22.92 1.22 18.87
N LEU A 541 -22.93 2.56 18.83
CA LEU A 541 -21.73 3.39 18.98
C LEU A 541 -21.17 3.36 20.40
N GLU A 542 -22.01 3.32 21.43
CA GLU A 542 -21.56 3.25 22.83
C GLU A 542 -20.85 1.93 23.15
N LYS A 543 -21.41 0.80 22.72
CA LYS A 543 -20.84 -0.54 22.96
C LYS A 543 -19.59 -0.81 22.12
N SER A 544 -19.41 -0.13 21.01
CA SER A 544 -18.34 -0.41 20.03
C SER A 544 -17.26 0.66 20.00
N GLY A 545 -17.60 1.91 20.31
CA GLY A 545 -16.73 3.06 20.14
C GLY A 545 -15.42 2.96 20.90
N ARG A 546 -15.44 2.51 22.17
CA ARG A 546 -14.20 2.34 22.95
C ARG A 546 -13.28 1.27 22.36
N LEU A 547 -13.87 0.17 21.89
CA LEU A 547 -13.13 -0.95 21.34
C LEU A 547 -12.53 -0.59 19.97
N ILE A 548 -13.33 0.00 19.09
CA ILE A 548 -12.91 0.48 17.76
C ILE A 548 -11.81 1.54 17.90
N THR A 549 -11.97 2.51 18.80
CA THR A 549 -10.94 3.55 19.02
C THR A 549 -9.66 2.95 19.58
N GLY A 550 -9.74 1.96 20.47
CA GLY A 550 -8.57 1.25 21.00
C GLY A 550 -7.83 0.46 19.92
N ALA A 551 -8.56 -0.29 19.10
CA ALA A 551 -8.00 -1.01 17.95
C ALA A 551 -7.34 -0.04 16.94
N ALA A 552 -8.04 1.03 16.57
CA ALA A 552 -7.52 2.06 15.68
C ALA A 552 -6.26 2.72 16.25
N ALA A 553 -6.20 2.99 17.56
CA ALA A 553 -5.02 3.55 18.21
C ALA A 553 -3.82 2.58 18.17
N ILE A 554 -4.04 1.29 18.40
CA ILE A 554 -2.99 0.27 18.25
C ILE A 554 -2.48 0.25 16.80
N MET A 555 -3.38 0.15 15.83
CA MET A 555 -3.01 0.11 14.42
C MET A 555 -2.26 1.36 13.99
N CYS A 556 -2.72 2.56 14.39
CA CYS A 556 -2.00 3.80 14.12
C CYS A 556 -0.59 3.76 14.71
N ALA A 557 -0.41 3.24 15.93
CA ALA A 557 0.90 3.12 16.55
C ALA A 557 1.82 2.15 15.80
N VAL A 558 1.29 1.01 15.34
CA VAL A 558 2.03 0.06 14.49
C VAL A 558 2.43 0.73 13.18
N PHE A 559 1.50 1.36 12.47
CA PHE A 559 1.77 1.99 11.17
C PHE A 559 2.70 3.21 11.27
N ILE A 560 2.63 3.98 12.36
CA ILE A 560 3.59 5.06 12.64
C ILE A 560 5.00 4.52 12.86
N ALA A 561 5.17 3.33 13.46
CA ALA A 561 6.49 2.71 13.60
C ALA A 561 7.14 2.44 12.22
N PHE A 562 6.36 2.01 11.23
CA PHE A 562 6.82 1.89 9.84
C PHE A 562 7.00 3.26 9.16
N GLY A 563 6.29 4.29 9.61
CA GLY A 563 6.54 5.69 9.24
C GLY A 563 7.89 6.24 9.70
N LEU A 564 8.63 5.53 10.54
CA LEU A 564 10.01 5.85 10.94
C LEU A 564 11.07 5.12 10.09
N ALA A 565 10.65 4.34 9.09
CA ALA A 565 11.55 3.70 8.13
C ALA A 565 12.46 4.74 7.44
N GLN A 566 13.62 4.32 6.96
CA GLN A 566 14.52 5.17 6.19
C GLN A 566 14.09 5.25 4.72
N VAL A 567 13.62 4.14 4.15
CA VAL A 567 13.15 4.10 2.75
C VAL A 567 11.81 4.80 2.62
N VAL A 568 11.72 5.74 1.68
CA VAL A 568 10.53 6.57 1.46
C VAL A 568 9.29 5.74 1.14
N ILE A 569 9.43 4.64 0.38
CA ILE A 569 8.33 3.74 0.01
C ILE A 569 7.62 3.19 1.26
N ILE A 570 8.35 2.54 2.17
CA ILE A 570 7.76 1.96 3.40
C ILE A 570 7.21 3.08 4.30
N LYS A 571 7.97 4.16 4.45
CA LYS A 571 7.59 5.34 5.24
C LYS A 571 6.25 5.91 4.79
N SER A 572 6.06 6.01 3.49
CA SER A 572 4.85 6.56 2.88
C SER A 572 3.62 5.67 3.07
N ILE A 573 3.79 4.35 2.98
CA ILE A 573 2.74 3.37 3.27
C ILE A 573 2.35 3.46 4.75
N GLY A 574 3.32 3.43 5.66
CA GLY A 574 3.07 3.51 7.12
C GLY A 574 2.34 4.79 7.53
N ILE A 575 2.82 5.97 7.09
CA ILE A 575 2.18 7.25 7.41
C ILE A 575 0.81 7.36 6.74
N GLY A 576 0.69 6.97 5.47
CA GLY A 576 -0.58 7.00 4.74
C GLY A 576 -1.65 6.17 5.43
N LEU A 577 -1.32 4.95 5.85
CA LEU A 577 -2.23 4.05 6.58
C LEU A 577 -2.63 4.61 7.94
N ALA A 578 -1.66 5.11 8.71
CA ALA A 578 -1.92 5.70 10.02
C ALA A 578 -2.90 6.89 9.90
N VAL A 579 -2.69 7.77 8.92
CA VAL A 579 -3.58 8.91 8.66
C VAL A 579 -4.97 8.43 8.23
N ALA A 580 -5.05 7.48 7.30
CA ALA A 580 -6.32 6.95 6.80
C ALA A 580 -7.17 6.36 7.94
N ILE A 581 -6.56 5.53 8.79
CA ILE A 581 -7.23 4.88 9.90
C ILE A 581 -7.60 5.88 10.99
N ALA A 582 -6.72 6.84 11.29
CA ALA A 582 -7.04 7.87 12.27
C ALA A 582 -8.25 8.70 11.82
N ILE A 583 -8.29 9.11 10.55
CA ILE A 583 -9.42 9.86 9.97
C ILE A 583 -10.69 9.03 9.97
N ASP A 584 -10.60 7.77 9.55
CA ASP A 584 -11.73 6.86 9.48
C ASP A 584 -12.31 6.59 10.88
N ALA A 585 -11.46 6.22 11.84
CA ALA A 585 -11.87 5.90 13.21
C ALA A 585 -12.43 7.11 13.96
N THR A 586 -12.00 8.33 13.63
CA THR A 586 -12.43 9.55 14.32
C THR A 586 -13.49 10.32 13.56
N ILE A 587 -13.14 10.94 12.43
CA ILE A 587 -14.03 11.83 11.68
C ILE A 587 -15.16 11.03 11.05
N VAL A 588 -14.84 9.94 10.36
CA VAL A 588 -15.85 9.18 9.62
C VAL A 588 -16.79 8.45 10.58
N ARG A 589 -16.26 7.63 11.49
CA ARG A 589 -17.09 6.80 12.38
C ARG A 589 -17.81 7.55 13.47
N ILE A 590 -17.22 8.58 14.06
CA ILE A 590 -17.84 9.30 15.19
C ILE A 590 -18.81 10.37 14.69
N LEU A 591 -18.51 11.03 13.56
CA LEU A 591 -19.28 12.18 13.08
C LEU A 591 -20.12 11.85 11.85
N ILE A 592 -19.49 11.40 10.77
CA ILE A 592 -20.17 11.26 9.47
C ILE A 592 -21.18 10.11 9.50
N VAL A 593 -20.78 8.93 9.94
CA VAL A 593 -21.65 7.74 9.94
C VAL A 593 -22.93 7.97 10.76
N PRO A 594 -22.90 8.45 12.02
CA PRO A 594 -24.13 8.71 12.78
C PRO A 594 -24.97 9.84 12.19
N ALA A 595 -24.35 10.89 11.64
CA ALA A 595 -25.08 12.00 11.00
C ALA A 595 -25.84 11.53 9.75
N VAL A 596 -25.17 10.77 8.88
CA VAL A 596 -25.77 10.19 7.66
C VAL A 596 -26.88 9.20 8.02
N MET A 597 -26.64 8.33 9.00
CA MET A 597 -27.65 7.39 9.50
C MET A 597 -28.90 8.12 10.01
N ARG A 598 -28.72 9.24 10.73
CA ARG A 598 -29.83 10.07 11.20
C ARG A 598 -30.60 10.73 10.06
N ILE A 599 -29.91 11.27 9.05
CA ILE A 599 -30.52 11.97 7.90
C ILE A 599 -31.34 10.99 7.05
N LEU A 600 -30.79 9.80 6.77
CA LEU A 600 -31.44 8.79 5.94
C LEU A 600 -32.60 8.08 6.65
N GLY A 601 -32.59 8.02 7.98
CA GLY A 601 -33.68 7.44 8.77
C GLY A 601 -34.03 6.02 8.33
N ARG A 602 -35.30 5.78 7.97
CA ARG A 602 -35.77 4.44 7.53
C ARG A 602 -35.20 4.03 6.17
N ALA A 603 -34.72 4.96 5.35
CA ALA A 603 -34.14 4.65 4.04
C ALA A 603 -32.83 3.86 4.16
N ASN A 604 -32.14 3.91 5.31
CA ASN A 604 -30.95 3.08 5.56
C ASN A 604 -31.22 1.59 5.36
N TRP A 605 -32.44 1.12 5.65
CA TRP A 605 -32.79 -0.31 5.60
C TRP A 605 -33.52 -0.71 4.31
N TRP A 606 -33.52 0.17 3.31
CA TRP A 606 -34.28 -0.04 2.09
C TRP A 606 -33.55 -0.94 1.09
N ALA A 607 -34.30 -1.85 0.48
CA ALA A 607 -33.88 -2.64 -0.67
C ALA A 607 -35.03 -2.82 -1.67
N PRO A 608 -34.75 -2.86 -2.99
CA PRO A 608 -35.74 -3.16 -4.02
C PRO A 608 -36.38 -4.53 -3.80
N ARG A 609 -37.70 -4.66 -4.05
CA ARG A 609 -38.48 -5.89 -3.76
C ARG A 609 -37.87 -7.18 -4.33
N ARG A 610 -37.29 -7.15 -5.54
CA ARG A 610 -36.64 -8.31 -6.17
C ARG A 610 -35.35 -8.72 -5.46
N LEU A 611 -34.54 -7.75 -5.05
CA LEU A 611 -33.29 -7.99 -4.32
C LEU A 611 -33.55 -8.44 -2.88
N ALA A 612 -34.54 -7.85 -2.21
CA ALA A 612 -34.97 -8.27 -0.87
C ALA A 612 -35.56 -9.69 -0.84
N PHE A 613 -36.13 -10.16 -1.96
CA PHE A 613 -36.59 -11.54 -2.13
C PHE A 613 -35.43 -12.51 -2.34
N LEU A 614 -34.45 -12.14 -3.17
CA LEU A 614 -33.24 -12.93 -3.39
C LEU A 614 -32.43 -13.10 -2.10
N HIS A 615 -32.25 -12.03 -1.34
CA HIS A 615 -31.57 -12.04 -0.05
C HIS A 615 -32.23 -13.01 0.95
N ARG A 616 -33.56 -12.93 1.09
CA ARG A 616 -34.32 -13.86 1.94
C ARG A 616 -34.19 -15.32 1.51
N ARG A 617 -34.08 -15.60 0.21
CA ARG A 617 -33.91 -16.95 -0.33
C ARG A 617 -32.51 -17.54 -0.08
N LEU A 618 -31.49 -16.69 -0.04
CA LEU A 618 -30.11 -17.09 0.27
C LEU A 618 -29.89 -17.44 1.74
N GLY A 619 -30.85 -17.11 2.63
CA GLY A 619 -30.86 -17.64 4.01
C GLY A 619 -29.70 -17.19 4.90
N LEU A 620 -28.92 -16.17 4.51
CA LEU A 620 -27.79 -15.64 5.29
C LEU A 620 -28.24 -14.75 6.48
N SER A 621 -29.55 -14.55 6.64
CA SER A 621 -30.13 -13.83 7.78
C SER A 621 -29.94 -14.63 9.06
N GLU A 622 -29.51 -13.95 10.12
CA GLU A 622 -29.15 -14.51 11.41
C GLU A 622 -30.22 -15.46 11.98
N VAL A 623 -29.80 -16.68 12.33
CA VAL A 623 -30.52 -17.50 13.31
C VAL A 623 -30.54 -16.70 14.59
N ALA A 624 -31.73 -16.27 15.01
CA ALA A 624 -31.94 -15.55 16.25
C ALA A 624 -31.20 -16.27 17.39
N VAL A 625 -30.35 -15.53 18.11
CA VAL A 625 -29.76 -16.01 19.35
C VAL A 625 -30.92 -16.52 20.22
N PRO A 626 -30.90 -17.79 20.68
CA PRO A 626 -31.97 -18.32 21.50
C PRO A 626 -32.20 -17.38 22.70
N PRO A 627 -33.45 -17.14 23.11
CA PRO A 627 -33.71 -16.33 24.30
C PRO A 627 -32.91 -16.90 25.46
N ARG A 628 -32.18 -16.04 26.17
CA ARG A 628 -31.46 -16.42 27.40
C ARG A 628 -32.45 -17.18 28.28
N LEU A 629 -32.15 -18.45 28.56
CA LEU A 629 -32.90 -19.21 29.54
C LEU A 629 -32.89 -18.38 30.84
N PRO A 630 -34.04 -18.14 31.48
CA PRO A 630 -34.07 -17.41 32.73
C PRO A 630 -33.11 -18.09 33.70
N ALA A 631 -32.30 -17.26 34.39
CA ALA A 631 -31.43 -17.73 35.44
C ALA A 631 -32.23 -18.69 36.32
N ARG A 632 -31.73 -19.93 36.50
CA ARG A 632 -32.31 -20.84 37.48
C ARG A 632 -32.19 -20.14 38.83
N GLU A 633 -33.28 -19.54 39.28
CA GLU A 633 -33.49 -19.24 40.69
C GLU A 633 -33.35 -20.59 41.41
N GLY A 634 -32.48 -20.59 42.42
CA GLY A 634 -31.80 -21.79 42.90
C GLY A 634 -32.70 -22.84 43.53
N VAL A 635 -32.09 -24.01 43.70
CA VAL A 635 -32.21 -24.83 44.92
C VAL A 635 -30.80 -25.19 45.35
#